data_AF-I0EL46-F1
#
_entry.id   AF-I0EL46-F1
#
_cell.length_a   1.000
_cell.length_b   1.000
_cell.length_c   1.000
_cell.angle_alpha   90.00
_cell.angle_beta   90.00
_cell.angle_gamma   90.00
#
_symmetry.space_group_name_H-M   'P 1'
#
loop_
_entity.id
_entity.type
_entity.pdbx_description
1 polymer ?
#
loop_
_entity_poly.entity_id
_entity_poly.type
_entity_poly.pdbx_seq_one_letter_code
_entity_poly.pdbx_strand_id
1 'polypeptide(L)'
;MTTPLIKFFKTLFVPKSNINLDNRFFLMLLITIISCIFSLKTQHEYINYLFIAKETFKTAFFGFSIYFLSYFILSYVKNNRISHFLKNTFLILVCLFGIVDIFNAYYFNMPISTIMIQTILATNPSESKAFFESVILARPLIPILYIVFLCSFLYFMRFNMHISLKKTCFINGFLMLIILSHGFKSLMTQHTLYYTTNTLANSTPLTKSLYAFYLAKTEQVGLKFLENLNKFSKKDYLSVEENPIANVVLIIGESASKNFMRLYGYNAPNNPLLSKIANERERERERSKTPFALYF
;
A
#
# COMPACT_ATOMS: atom_id res chain seq x y z
N MET A 1 -40.11 24.25 5.38
CA MET A 1 -40.05 23.58 4.06
C MET A 1 -38.81 22.69 4.01
N THR A 2 -38.95 21.36 3.91
CA THR A 2 -37.78 20.49 3.66
C THR A 2 -37.33 20.63 2.22
N THR A 3 -36.04 20.86 1.98
CA THR A 3 -35.47 20.96 0.64
C THR A 3 -35.78 19.69 -0.20
N PRO A 4 -35.93 19.82 -1.53
CA PRO A 4 -36.23 18.68 -2.41
C PRO A 4 -35.23 17.53 -2.26
N LEU A 5 -33.97 17.86 -1.95
CA LEU A 5 -32.91 16.91 -1.63
C LEU A 5 -33.25 16.04 -0.40
N ILE A 6 -33.71 16.64 0.70
CA ILE A 6 -34.09 15.91 1.92
C ILE A 6 -35.27 14.98 1.65
N LYS A 7 -36.22 15.41 0.80
CA LYS A 7 -37.38 14.60 0.41
C LYS A 7 -36.93 13.37 -0.40
N PHE A 8 -35.96 13.54 -1.30
CA PHE A 8 -35.33 12.45 -2.06
C PHE A 8 -34.55 11.46 -1.18
N PHE A 9 -33.78 11.95 -0.20
CA PHE A 9 -33.09 11.04 0.73
C PHE A 9 -34.07 10.23 1.58
N LYS A 10 -35.19 10.83 2.02
CA LYS A 10 -36.24 10.11 2.78
C LYS A 10 -36.96 9.04 1.95
N THR A 11 -37.01 9.17 0.63
CA THR A 11 -37.61 8.12 -0.22
C THR A 11 -36.65 6.95 -0.42
N LEU A 12 -35.35 7.18 -0.39
CA LEU A 12 -34.30 6.17 -0.57
C LEU A 12 -33.90 5.46 0.73
N PHE A 13 -33.90 6.18 1.85
CA PHE A 13 -33.40 5.67 3.12
C PHE A 13 -34.47 5.62 4.20
N VAL A 14 -34.76 4.41 4.70
CA VAL A 14 -35.67 4.15 5.80
C VAL A 14 -35.01 3.15 6.76
N PRO A 15 -34.88 3.47 8.07
CA PRO A 15 -34.29 2.55 9.03
C PRO A 15 -35.13 1.28 9.13
N LYS A 16 -34.49 0.13 8.97
CA LYS A 16 -35.11 -1.17 9.25
C LYS A 16 -35.05 -1.44 10.75
N SER A 17 -36.05 -2.15 11.28
CA SER A 17 -36.13 -2.52 12.69
C SER A 17 -35.00 -3.47 13.11
N ASN A 18 -34.56 -4.31 12.17
CA ASN A 18 -33.54 -5.33 12.37
C ASN A 18 -32.53 -5.32 11.23
N ILE A 19 -31.31 -5.75 11.55
CA ILE A 19 -30.21 -5.96 10.61
C ILE A 19 -29.97 -7.45 10.53
N ASN A 20 -29.84 -7.93 9.30
CA ASN A 20 -29.62 -9.33 9.03
C ASN A 20 -28.17 -9.57 8.59
N LEU A 21 -27.40 -10.27 9.44
CA LEU A 21 -26.09 -10.80 9.13
C LEU A 21 -26.27 -12.19 8.53
N ASP A 22 -26.09 -12.29 7.22
CA ASP A 22 -26.27 -13.51 6.46
C ASP A 22 -24.92 -14.17 6.10
N ASN A 23 -24.95 -15.31 5.41
CA ASN A 23 -23.76 -16.02 4.94
C ASN A 23 -22.68 -15.13 4.32
N ARG A 24 -23.06 -14.06 3.59
CA ARG A 24 -22.11 -13.18 2.91
C ARG A 24 -21.25 -12.43 3.92
N PHE A 25 -21.85 -12.00 5.04
CA PHE A 25 -21.13 -11.34 6.13
C PHE A 25 -20.04 -12.25 6.71
N PHE A 26 -20.41 -13.48 7.06
CA PHE A 26 -19.48 -14.45 7.64
C PHE A 26 -18.41 -14.89 6.65
N LEU A 27 -18.75 -15.03 5.37
CA LEU A 27 -17.77 -15.35 4.32
C LEU A 27 -16.74 -14.23 4.15
N MET A 28 -17.16 -12.96 4.11
CA MET A 28 -16.22 -11.83 4.04
C MET A 28 -15.26 -11.81 5.24
N LEU A 29 -15.78 -12.08 6.45
CA LEU A 29 -14.96 -12.16 7.65
C LEU A 29 -13.96 -13.33 7.58
N LEU A 30 -14.40 -14.50 7.13
CA LEU A 30 -13.57 -15.68 7.01
C LEU A 30 -12.46 -15.49 5.96
N ILE A 31 -12.78 -14.91 4.80
CA ILE A 31 -11.78 -14.56 3.77
C ILE A 31 -10.75 -13.59 4.34
N THR A 32 -11.18 -12.60 5.12
CA THR A 32 -10.27 -11.65 5.78
C THR A 32 -9.30 -12.34 6.73
N ILE A 33 -9.79 -13.27 7.56
CA ILE A 33 -8.97 -14.05 8.49
C ILE A 33 -7.96 -14.91 7.73
N ILE A 34 -8.42 -15.65 6.71
CA ILE A 34 -7.56 -16.51 5.89
C ILE A 34 -6.48 -15.67 5.21
N SER A 35 -6.85 -14.56 4.57
CA SER A 35 -5.92 -13.65 3.90
C SER A 35 -4.84 -13.11 4.85
N CYS A 36 -5.23 -12.78 6.08
CA CYS A 36 -4.31 -12.32 7.11
C CYS A 36 -3.30 -13.41 7.50
N ILE A 37 -3.76 -14.65 7.74
CA ILE A 37 -2.88 -15.78 8.09
C ILE A 37 -1.82 -15.99 6.99
N PHE A 38 -2.22 -15.95 5.72
CA PHE A 38 -1.28 -16.06 4.60
C PHE A 38 -0.31 -14.88 4.56
N SER A 39 -0.79 -13.64 4.71
CA SER A 39 0.06 -12.43 4.72
C SER A 39 1.05 -12.41 5.89
N LEU A 40 0.66 -12.85 7.08
CA LEU A 40 1.55 -12.87 8.25
C LEU A 40 2.70 -13.85 8.09
N LYS A 41 2.44 -14.99 7.41
CA LYS A 41 3.44 -16.01 7.14
C LYS A 41 4.60 -15.50 6.29
N THR A 42 4.39 -14.45 5.50
CA THR A 42 5.39 -13.91 4.57
C THR A 42 6.16 -12.71 5.13
N GLN A 43 5.56 -11.96 6.05
CA GLN A 43 6.14 -10.71 6.56
C GLN A 43 7.14 -10.90 7.70
N HIS A 44 7.15 -12.05 8.37
CA HIS A 44 7.95 -12.27 9.57
C HIS A 44 8.72 -13.59 9.46
N GLU A 45 10.06 -13.55 9.50
CA GLU A 45 10.93 -14.75 9.47
C GLU A 45 10.75 -15.64 10.72
N TYR A 46 10.39 -15.04 11.86
CA TYR A 46 10.16 -15.75 13.12
C TYR A 46 8.73 -15.54 13.60
N ILE A 47 7.93 -16.59 13.48
CA ILE A 47 6.51 -16.55 13.80
C ILE A 47 6.23 -17.46 14.98
N ASN A 48 5.96 -16.86 16.14
CA ASN A 48 5.35 -17.58 17.25
C ASN A 48 3.82 -17.67 17.00
N TYR A 49 3.20 -18.82 17.31
CA TYR A 49 1.75 -19.01 17.27
C TYR A 49 0.98 -17.90 18.01
N LEU A 50 1.53 -17.39 19.12
CA LEU A 50 0.92 -16.31 19.88
C LEU A 50 0.87 -14.99 19.10
N PHE A 51 1.88 -14.72 18.27
CA PHE A 51 1.91 -13.56 17.38
C PHE A 51 0.87 -13.69 16.27
N ILE A 52 0.78 -14.86 15.61
CA ILE A 52 -0.26 -15.13 14.60
C ILE A 52 -1.64 -14.93 15.20
N ALA A 53 -1.90 -15.52 16.37
CA ALA A 53 -3.19 -15.41 17.03
C ALA A 53 -3.56 -13.96 17.35
N LYS A 54 -2.60 -13.19 17.89
CA LYS A 54 -2.79 -11.77 18.21
C LYS A 54 -3.12 -10.94 16.97
N GLU A 55 -2.33 -11.03 15.91
CA GLU A 55 -2.56 -10.24 14.70
C GLU A 55 -3.80 -10.71 13.94
N THR A 56 -4.07 -12.01 13.90
CA THR A 56 -5.30 -12.56 13.30
C THR A 56 -6.54 -12.09 14.05
N PHE A 57 -6.52 -12.09 15.39
CA PHE A 57 -7.63 -11.58 16.21
C PHE A 57 -7.85 -10.09 15.96
N LYS A 58 -6.76 -9.32 15.91
CA LYS A 58 -6.79 -7.88 15.61
C LYS A 58 -7.42 -7.62 14.24
N THR A 59 -6.97 -8.32 13.20
CA THR A 59 -7.54 -8.25 11.85
C THR A 59 -9.01 -8.67 11.84
N ALA A 60 -9.38 -9.75 12.51
CA ALA A 60 -10.77 -10.20 12.61
C ALA A 60 -11.66 -9.12 13.28
N PHE A 61 -11.17 -8.48 14.34
CA PHE A 61 -11.88 -7.41 15.04
C PHE A 61 -12.13 -6.19 14.15
N PHE A 62 -11.10 -5.68 13.47
CA PHE A 62 -11.24 -4.52 12.58
C PHE A 62 -12.04 -4.85 11.33
N GLY A 63 -11.85 -6.04 10.75
CA GLY A 63 -12.64 -6.54 9.63
C GLY A 63 -14.11 -6.69 10.00
N PHE A 64 -14.42 -7.28 11.15
CA PHE A 64 -15.79 -7.34 11.69
C PHE A 64 -16.38 -5.94 11.83
N SER A 65 -15.62 -5.00 12.40
CA SER A 65 -16.09 -3.63 12.61
C SER A 65 -16.46 -2.93 11.30
N ILE A 66 -15.61 -3.05 10.26
CA ILE A 66 -15.88 -2.48 8.94
C ILE A 66 -17.10 -3.13 8.28
N TYR A 67 -17.18 -4.45 8.28
CA TYR A 67 -18.31 -5.16 7.67
C TYR A 67 -19.61 -4.92 8.42
N PHE A 68 -19.56 -4.83 9.75
CA PHE A 68 -20.75 -4.61 10.57
C PHE A 68 -21.28 -3.19 10.39
N LEU A 69 -20.40 -2.20 10.35
CA LEU A 69 -20.76 -0.83 9.97
C LEU A 69 -21.35 -0.76 8.56
N SER A 70 -20.76 -1.48 7.60
CA SER A 70 -21.26 -1.52 6.21
C SER A 70 -22.67 -2.11 6.16
N TYR A 71 -22.93 -3.22 6.87
CA TYR A 71 -24.27 -3.81 6.96
C TYR A 71 -25.26 -2.89 7.68
N PHE A 72 -24.81 -2.14 8.67
CA PHE A 72 -25.62 -1.12 9.33
C PHE A 72 -26.01 0.00 8.38
N ILE A 73 -25.09 0.57 7.62
CA ILE A 73 -25.38 1.59 6.61
C ILE A 73 -26.34 1.04 5.54
N LEU A 74 -26.07 -0.17 5.03
CA LEU A 74 -26.93 -0.81 4.01
C LEU A 74 -28.33 -1.19 4.53
N SER A 75 -28.53 -1.26 5.84
CA SER A 75 -29.85 -1.51 6.44
C SER A 75 -30.80 -0.33 6.26
N TYR A 76 -30.27 0.89 6.10
CA TYR A 76 -31.08 2.07 5.82
C TYR A 76 -31.58 2.11 4.38
N VAL A 77 -31.03 1.32 3.45
CA VAL A 77 -31.51 1.31 2.06
C VAL A 77 -32.91 0.69 2.01
N LYS A 78 -33.91 1.51 1.65
CA LYS A 78 -35.33 1.13 1.62
C LYS A 78 -35.58 -0.02 0.65
N ASN A 79 -34.99 0.05 -0.55
CA ASN A 79 -35.17 -0.98 -1.58
C ASN A 79 -34.30 -2.21 -1.27
N ASN A 80 -34.94 -3.33 -0.93
CA ASN A 80 -34.26 -4.59 -0.62
C ASN A 80 -33.43 -5.12 -1.80
N ARG A 81 -33.86 -4.92 -3.05
CA ARG A 81 -33.09 -5.36 -4.23
C ARG A 81 -31.75 -4.63 -4.32
N ILE A 82 -31.75 -3.31 -4.12
CA ILE A 82 -30.54 -2.49 -4.11
C ILE A 82 -29.64 -2.89 -2.94
N SER A 83 -30.21 -3.05 -1.73
CA SER A 83 -29.46 -3.50 -0.56
C SER A 83 -28.78 -4.86 -0.79
N HIS A 84 -29.48 -5.82 -1.39
CA HIS A 84 -28.91 -7.13 -1.74
C HIS A 84 -27.85 -7.04 -2.84
N PHE A 85 -28.07 -6.23 -3.88
CA PHE A 85 -27.09 -5.97 -4.91
C PHE A 85 -25.80 -5.41 -4.30
N LEU A 86 -25.89 -4.37 -3.46
CA LEU A 86 -24.72 -3.78 -2.80
C LEU A 86 -24.00 -4.77 -1.89
N LYS A 87 -24.71 -5.58 -1.13
CA LYS A 87 -24.11 -6.66 -0.31
C LYS A 87 -23.36 -7.69 -1.16
N ASN A 88 -23.93 -8.07 -2.31
CA ASN A 88 -23.29 -9.01 -3.23
C ASN A 88 -22.06 -8.40 -3.89
N THR A 89 -22.15 -7.14 -4.36
CA THR A 89 -21.00 -6.41 -4.91
C THR A 89 -19.87 -6.32 -3.88
N PHE A 90 -20.21 -6.02 -2.62
CA PHE A 90 -19.23 -5.94 -1.55
C PHE A 90 -18.56 -7.29 -1.27
N LEU A 91 -19.33 -8.37 -1.22
CA LEU A 91 -18.79 -9.73 -1.10
C LEU A 91 -17.86 -10.05 -2.27
N ILE A 92 -18.28 -9.79 -3.52
CA ILE A 92 -17.48 -10.07 -4.71
C ILE A 92 -16.15 -9.32 -4.64
N LEU A 93 -16.16 -8.03 -4.29
CA LEU A 93 -14.93 -7.25 -4.15
C LEU A 93 -14.00 -7.84 -3.07
N VAL A 94 -14.53 -8.18 -1.89
CA VAL A 94 -13.74 -8.83 -0.83
C VAL A 94 -13.18 -10.18 -1.29
N CYS A 95 -13.94 -10.97 -2.06
CA CYS A 95 -13.46 -12.24 -2.60
C CYS A 95 -12.35 -12.03 -3.64
N LEU A 96 -12.54 -11.10 -4.58
CA LEU A 96 -11.56 -10.79 -5.63
C LEU A 96 -10.25 -10.28 -5.05
N PHE A 97 -10.28 -9.36 -4.09
CA PHE A 97 -9.05 -8.92 -3.43
C PHE A 97 -8.49 -9.96 -2.47
N GLY A 98 -9.34 -10.79 -1.86
CA GLY A 98 -8.92 -11.89 -0.99
C GLY A 98 -8.11 -12.95 -1.73
N ILE A 99 -8.56 -13.39 -2.91
CA ILE A 99 -7.78 -14.35 -3.72
C ILE A 99 -6.45 -13.75 -4.18
N VAL A 100 -6.42 -12.47 -4.57
CA VAL A 100 -5.18 -11.79 -4.97
C VAL A 100 -4.20 -11.74 -3.80
N ASP A 101 -4.66 -11.39 -2.61
CA ASP A 101 -3.80 -11.28 -1.42
C ASP A 101 -3.28 -12.65 -0.96
N ILE A 102 -4.12 -13.69 -0.95
CA ILE A 102 -3.70 -15.07 -0.63
C ILE A 102 -2.72 -15.59 -1.68
N PHE A 103 -3.01 -15.41 -2.96
CA PHE A 103 -2.17 -15.87 -4.07
C PHE A 103 -0.78 -15.24 -4.00
N ASN A 104 -0.73 -13.91 -3.81
CA ASN A 104 0.53 -13.19 -3.76
C ASN A 104 1.34 -13.51 -2.50
N ALA A 105 0.68 -13.63 -1.35
CA ALA A 105 1.35 -14.05 -0.14
C ALA A 105 1.97 -15.45 -0.33
N TYR A 106 1.24 -16.40 -0.91
CA TYR A 106 1.75 -17.75 -1.06
C TYR A 106 2.87 -17.89 -2.10
N TYR A 107 2.71 -17.34 -3.31
CA TYR A 107 3.65 -17.58 -4.41
C TYR A 107 4.77 -16.54 -4.51
N PHE A 108 4.56 -15.32 -4.03
CA PHE A 108 5.53 -14.23 -4.13
C PHE A 108 6.05 -13.77 -2.77
N ASN A 109 5.60 -14.39 -1.67
CA ASN A 109 5.89 -13.93 -0.31
C ASN A 109 5.59 -12.44 -0.10
N MET A 110 4.58 -11.93 -0.80
CA MET A 110 4.28 -10.51 -0.83
C MET A 110 2.80 -10.26 -0.53
N PRO A 111 2.46 -9.46 0.48
CA PRO A 111 1.09 -8.97 0.66
C PRO A 111 0.69 -8.04 -0.51
N ILE A 112 -0.60 -7.75 -0.66
CA ILE A 112 -1.02 -6.60 -1.48
C ILE A 112 -0.27 -5.35 -1.01
N SER A 113 0.51 -4.76 -1.91
CA SER A 113 1.46 -3.67 -1.65
C SER A 113 1.38 -2.58 -2.71
N THR A 114 1.97 -1.42 -2.43
CA THR A 114 2.04 -0.29 -3.37
C THR A 114 2.80 -0.65 -4.64
N ILE A 115 3.92 -1.37 -4.50
CA ILE A 115 4.75 -1.87 -5.62
C ILE A 115 3.92 -2.73 -6.55
N MET A 116 3.15 -3.69 -6.01
CA MET A 116 2.28 -4.55 -6.81
C MET A 116 1.27 -3.73 -7.61
N ILE A 117 0.63 -2.74 -6.99
CA ILE A 117 -0.31 -1.86 -7.70
C ILE A 117 0.40 -1.02 -8.77
N GLN A 118 1.60 -0.51 -8.50
CA GLN A 118 2.40 0.23 -9.49
C GLN A 118 2.78 -0.66 -10.68
N THR A 119 3.15 -1.92 -10.45
CA THR A 119 3.41 -2.91 -11.50
C THR A 119 2.16 -3.15 -12.34
N ILE A 120 0.99 -3.35 -11.71
CA ILE A 120 -0.28 -3.50 -12.43
C ILE A 120 -0.62 -2.26 -13.25
N LEU A 121 -0.32 -1.05 -12.75
CA LEU A 121 -0.58 0.19 -13.49
C LEU A 121 0.42 0.44 -14.63
N ALA A 122 1.63 -0.14 -14.56
CA ALA A 122 2.66 0.01 -15.58
C ALA A 122 2.62 -1.09 -16.66
N THR A 123 1.92 -2.19 -16.41
CA THR A 123 1.84 -3.35 -17.31
C THR A 123 1.04 -3.06 -18.59
N ASN A 124 1.24 -3.90 -19.61
CA ASN A 124 0.41 -3.92 -20.82
C ASN A 124 -0.32 -5.28 -21.00
N PRO A 125 -1.27 -5.40 -21.96
CA PRO A 125 -2.02 -6.64 -22.18
C PRO A 125 -1.16 -7.86 -22.53
N SER A 126 -0.05 -7.67 -23.26
CA SER A 126 0.86 -8.76 -23.63
C SER A 126 1.61 -9.31 -22.41
N GLU A 127 2.12 -8.43 -21.54
CA GLU A 127 2.74 -8.79 -20.26
C GLU A 127 1.73 -9.48 -19.33
N SER A 128 0.52 -8.95 -19.23
CA SER A 128 -0.56 -9.56 -18.43
C SER A 128 -0.91 -10.97 -18.90
N LYS A 129 -0.97 -11.19 -20.23
CA LYS A 129 -1.21 -12.51 -20.80
C LYS A 129 -0.05 -13.46 -20.49
N ALA A 130 1.19 -13.03 -20.71
CA ALA A 130 2.37 -13.84 -20.42
C ALA A 130 2.44 -14.23 -18.94
N PHE A 131 2.12 -13.30 -18.03
CA PHE A 131 2.00 -13.59 -16.60
C PHE A 131 0.90 -14.60 -16.31
N PHE A 132 -0.29 -14.42 -16.89
CA PHE A 132 -1.40 -15.35 -16.68
C PHE A 132 -1.06 -16.78 -17.12
N GLU A 133 -0.42 -16.94 -18.28
CA GLU A 133 -0.01 -18.25 -18.80
C GLU A 133 1.12 -18.87 -17.98
N SER A 134 2.17 -18.10 -17.68
CA SER A 134 3.37 -18.61 -16.99
C SER A 134 3.20 -18.81 -15.49
N VAL A 135 2.28 -18.08 -14.85
CA VAL A 135 2.10 -18.09 -13.40
C VAL A 135 0.75 -18.69 -13.00
N ILE A 136 -0.37 -18.12 -13.48
CA ILE A 136 -1.71 -18.52 -13.01
C ILE A 136 -2.09 -19.90 -13.55
N LEU A 137 -1.96 -20.12 -14.86
CA LEU A 137 -2.29 -21.40 -15.49
C LEU A 137 -1.30 -22.51 -15.10
N ALA A 138 -0.02 -22.16 -14.91
CA ALA A 138 0.99 -23.10 -14.44
C ALA A 138 0.79 -23.52 -12.97
N ARG A 139 0.08 -22.72 -12.17
CA ARG A 139 -0.11 -22.94 -10.73
C ARG A 139 -1.58 -22.74 -10.30
N PRO A 140 -2.52 -23.55 -10.84
CA PRO A 140 -3.96 -23.29 -10.68
C PRO A 140 -4.52 -23.76 -9.33
N LEU A 141 -3.72 -24.41 -8.48
CA LEU A 141 -4.18 -25.05 -7.25
C LEU A 141 -4.88 -24.07 -6.30
N ILE A 142 -4.26 -22.91 -6.00
CA ILE A 142 -4.87 -21.92 -5.10
C ILE A 142 -6.19 -21.37 -5.68
N PRO A 143 -6.26 -20.91 -6.94
CA PRO A 143 -7.52 -20.48 -7.53
C PRO A 143 -8.62 -21.55 -7.50
N ILE A 144 -8.31 -22.81 -7.81
CA ILE A 144 -9.27 -23.90 -7.78
C ILE A 144 -9.78 -24.16 -6.37
N LEU A 145 -8.88 -24.31 -5.39
CA LEU A 145 -9.25 -24.52 -3.99
C LEU A 145 -10.06 -23.36 -3.43
N TYR A 146 -9.71 -22.13 -3.81
CA TYR A 146 -10.44 -20.93 -3.41
C TYR A 146 -11.87 -20.94 -3.94
N ILE A 147 -12.09 -21.24 -5.22
CA ILE A 147 -13.43 -21.34 -5.82
C ILE A 147 -14.24 -22.46 -5.16
N VAL A 148 -13.64 -23.65 -4.99
CA VAL A 148 -14.28 -24.79 -4.32
C VAL A 148 -14.70 -24.40 -2.90
N PHE A 149 -13.84 -23.71 -2.17
CA PHE A 149 -14.13 -23.20 -0.82
C PHE A 149 -15.30 -22.21 -0.82
N LEU A 150 -15.31 -21.21 -1.71
CA LEU A 150 -16.41 -20.24 -1.80
C LEU A 150 -17.75 -20.93 -2.12
N CYS A 151 -17.76 -21.81 -3.12
CA CYS A 151 -18.95 -22.55 -3.53
C CYS A 151 -19.46 -23.46 -2.40
N SER A 152 -18.55 -24.21 -1.76
CA SER A 152 -18.89 -25.10 -0.65
C SER A 152 -19.43 -24.31 0.53
N PHE A 153 -18.79 -23.19 0.91
CA PHE A 153 -19.26 -22.36 2.01
C PHE A 153 -20.66 -21.81 1.74
N LEU A 154 -20.90 -21.25 0.56
CA LEU A 154 -22.21 -20.69 0.22
C LEU A 154 -23.30 -21.75 0.08
N TYR A 155 -22.95 -22.98 -0.29
CA TYR A 155 -23.89 -24.10 -0.42
C TYR A 155 -24.26 -24.70 0.95
N PHE A 156 -23.25 -25.03 1.77
CA PHE A 156 -23.45 -25.76 3.03
C PHE A 156 -23.80 -24.85 4.21
N MET A 157 -23.23 -23.65 4.29
CA MET A 157 -23.46 -22.76 5.42
C MET A 157 -24.73 -21.94 5.19
N ARG A 158 -25.60 -21.88 6.22
CA ARG A 158 -26.85 -21.10 6.20
C ARG A 158 -27.01 -20.29 7.49
N PHE A 159 -26.01 -19.47 7.78
CA PHE A 159 -26.05 -18.50 8.86
C PHE A 159 -26.96 -17.32 8.55
N ASN A 160 -27.82 -17.02 9.50
CA ASN A 160 -28.74 -15.90 9.43
C ASN A 160 -28.98 -15.37 10.85
N MET A 161 -28.36 -14.25 11.19
CA MET A 161 -28.44 -13.65 12.52
C MET A 161 -29.13 -12.30 12.45
N HIS A 162 -30.24 -12.18 13.17
CA HIS A 162 -31.01 -10.95 13.27
C HIS A 162 -30.62 -10.16 14.53
N ILE A 163 -30.23 -8.91 14.35
CA ILE A 163 -29.86 -8.00 15.44
C ILE A 163 -30.78 -6.79 15.38
N SER A 164 -31.39 -6.42 16.50
CA SER A 164 -32.27 -5.25 16.57
C SER A 164 -31.50 -3.95 16.41
N LEU A 165 -32.14 -2.94 15.82
CA LEU A 165 -31.50 -1.65 15.52
C LEU A 165 -30.84 -1.02 16.75
N LYS A 166 -31.50 -1.05 17.92
CA LYS A 166 -30.95 -0.54 19.18
C LYS A 166 -29.64 -1.22 19.56
N LYS A 167 -29.59 -2.56 19.48
CA LYS A 167 -28.38 -3.34 19.77
C LYS A 167 -27.27 -3.02 18.78
N THR A 168 -27.60 -2.90 17.50
CA THR A 168 -26.60 -2.55 16.48
C THR A 168 -26.03 -1.15 16.68
N CYS A 169 -26.86 -0.15 16.98
CA CYS A 169 -26.36 1.20 17.30
C CYS A 169 -25.41 1.16 18.50
N PHE A 170 -25.76 0.41 19.56
CA PHE A 170 -24.90 0.24 20.73
C PHE A 170 -23.56 -0.44 20.37
N ILE A 171 -23.60 -1.56 19.65
CA ILE A 171 -22.40 -2.29 19.23
C ILE A 171 -21.50 -1.41 18.34
N ASN A 172 -22.07 -0.74 17.33
CA ASN A 172 -21.30 0.16 16.46
C ASN A 172 -20.72 1.35 17.24
N GLY A 173 -21.48 1.93 18.18
CA GLY A 173 -20.97 2.99 19.04
C GLY A 173 -19.78 2.52 19.87
N PHE A 174 -19.87 1.33 20.46
CA PHE A 174 -18.78 0.72 21.21
C PHE A 174 -17.55 0.40 20.34
N LEU A 175 -17.73 -0.19 19.16
CA LEU A 175 -16.65 -0.46 18.22
C LEU A 175 -15.96 0.82 17.76
N MET A 176 -16.74 1.88 17.48
CA MET A 176 -16.22 3.19 17.10
C MET A 176 -15.39 3.81 18.22
N LEU A 177 -15.84 3.70 19.47
CA LEU A 177 -15.06 4.17 20.62
C LEU A 177 -13.71 3.45 20.69
N ILE A 178 -13.66 2.12 20.51
CA ILE A 178 -12.39 1.37 20.50
C ILE A 178 -11.48 1.84 19.36
N ILE A 179 -12.00 2.00 18.14
CA ILE A 179 -11.23 2.47 16.99
C ILE A 179 -10.69 3.88 17.25
N LEU A 180 -11.52 4.78 17.78
CA LEU A 180 -11.11 6.15 18.12
C LEU A 180 -10.07 6.17 19.24
N SER A 181 -10.23 5.37 20.29
CA SER A 181 -9.22 5.25 21.36
C SER A 181 -7.90 4.72 20.82
N HIS A 182 -7.93 3.74 19.92
CA HIS A 182 -6.72 3.23 19.28
C HIS A 182 -6.08 4.31 18.37
N GLY A 183 -6.89 5.07 17.63
CA GLY A 183 -6.45 6.23 16.83
C GLY A 183 -5.85 7.36 17.68
N PHE A 184 -6.43 7.64 18.84
CA PHE A 184 -5.97 8.68 19.76
C PHE A 184 -4.67 8.29 20.47
N LYS A 185 -4.57 7.07 21.02
CA LYS A 185 -3.31 6.51 21.53
C LYS A 185 -2.20 6.65 20.49
N SER A 186 -2.61 6.48 19.25
CA SER A 186 -1.69 6.49 18.14
C SER A 186 -1.17 7.87 17.74
N LEU A 187 -2.06 8.87 17.72
CA LEU A 187 -1.69 10.29 17.61
C LEU A 187 -0.71 10.73 18.70
N MET A 188 -0.91 10.25 19.93
CA MET A 188 -0.09 10.64 21.09
C MET A 188 1.30 10.02 21.11
N THR A 189 1.50 8.90 20.41
CA THR A 189 2.81 8.27 20.28
C THR A 189 3.23 8.41 18.83
N GLN A 190 3.93 9.50 18.47
CA GLN A 190 4.22 9.91 17.08
C GLN A 190 4.71 8.80 16.14
N HIS A 191 5.34 7.74 16.66
CA HIS A 191 5.72 6.55 15.90
C HIS A 191 4.56 5.65 15.45
N THR A 192 3.37 5.78 16.02
CA THR A 192 2.28 4.82 15.87
C THR A 192 1.14 5.32 14.96
N LEU A 193 1.09 6.60 14.60
CA LEU A 193 0.07 7.13 13.67
C LEU A 193 0.06 6.32 12.37
N TYR A 194 1.27 6.06 11.86
CA TYR A 194 1.54 5.12 10.79
C TYR A 194 0.99 3.72 11.10
N TYR A 195 1.26 3.15 12.28
CA TYR A 195 0.75 1.84 12.68
C TYR A 195 -0.78 1.72 12.75
N THR A 196 -1.54 2.73 13.20
CA THR A 196 -3.02 2.67 13.24
C THR A 196 -3.68 2.79 11.89
N THR A 197 -3.26 3.77 11.09
CA THR A 197 -3.83 3.97 9.75
C THR A 197 -3.50 2.75 8.92
N ASN A 198 -2.28 2.22 9.04
CA ASN A 198 -1.87 0.96 8.44
C ASN A 198 -2.65 -0.24 9.00
N THR A 199 -3.01 -0.26 10.28
CA THR A 199 -3.81 -1.37 10.87
C THR A 199 -5.23 -1.41 10.31
N LEU A 200 -5.96 -0.29 10.31
CA LEU A 200 -7.34 -0.26 9.80
C LEU A 200 -7.35 -0.43 8.28
N ALA A 201 -6.44 0.25 7.58
CA ALA A 201 -6.29 0.11 6.14
C ALA A 201 -5.95 -1.33 5.74
N ASN A 202 -5.07 -2.03 6.46
CA ASN A 202 -4.68 -3.40 6.14
C ASN A 202 -5.56 -4.47 6.80
N SER A 203 -6.69 -4.09 7.41
CA SER A 203 -7.53 -5.03 8.15
C SER A 203 -8.37 -5.95 7.27
N THR A 204 -8.69 -5.54 6.03
CA THR A 204 -9.42 -6.39 5.07
C THR A 204 -8.70 -6.38 3.73
N PRO A 205 -8.82 -7.42 2.90
CA PRO A 205 -8.21 -7.44 1.56
C PRO A 205 -8.65 -6.24 0.71
N LEU A 206 -9.92 -5.84 0.82
CA LEU A 206 -10.46 -4.69 0.10
C LEU A 206 -9.86 -3.37 0.58
N THR A 207 -9.86 -3.09 1.89
CA THR A 207 -9.29 -1.84 2.41
C THR A 207 -7.78 -1.77 2.14
N LYS A 208 -7.07 -2.90 2.25
CA LYS A 208 -5.64 -3.02 1.96
C LYS A 208 -5.35 -2.64 0.51
N SER A 209 -6.16 -3.15 -0.41
CA SER A 209 -6.07 -2.86 -1.84
C SER A 209 -6.36 -1.40 -2.17
N LEU A 210 -7.43 -0.83 -1.60
CA LEU A 210 -7.79 0.57 -1.80
C LEU A 210 -6.71 1.50 -1.25
N TYR A 211 -6.15 1.18 -0.09
CA TYR A 211 -5.07 1.95 0.51
C TYR A 211 -3.77 1.85 -0.28
N ALA A 212 -3.37 0.65 -0.72
CA ALA A 212 -2.21 0.44 -1.58
C ALA A 212 -2.36 1.21 -2.91
N PHE A 213 -3.57 1.22 -3.49
CA PHE A 213 -3.86 1.99 -4.70
C PHE A 213 -3.76 3.50 -4.48
N TYR A 214 -4.32 4.01 -3.38
CA TYR A 214 -4.22 5.41 -3.00
C TYR A 214 -2.76 5.86 -2.84
N LEU A 215 -1.94 5.08 -2.13
CA LEU A 215 -0.52 5.35 -1.95
C LEU A 215 0.25 5.28 -3.28
N ALA A 216 0.04 4.23 -4.08
CA ALA A 216 0.68 4.07 -5.39
C ALA A 216 0.45 5.27 -6.31
N LYS A 217 -0.79 5.80 -6.34
CA LYS A 217 -1.13 6.99 -7.12
C LYS A 217 -0.45 8.24 -6.59
N THR A 218 -0.39 8.40 -5.27
CA THR A 218 0.24 9.56 -4.61
C THR A 218 1.75 9.59 -4.88
N GLU A 219 2.42 8.44 -4.78
CA GLU A 219 3.84 8.29 -5.09
C GLU A 219 4.15 8.55 -6.56
N GLN A 220 3.33 8.04 -7.50
CA GLN A 220 3.48 8.35 -8.93
C GLN A 220 3.33 9.84 -9.25
N VAL A 221 2.45 10.56 -8.55
CA VAL A 221 2.34 12.02 -8.67
C VAL A 221 3.61 12.70 -8.17
N GLY A 222 4.20 12.22 -7.07
CA GLY A 222 5.48 12.68 -6.56
C GLY A 222 6.63 12.48 -7.56
N LEU A 223 6.71 11.31 -8.19
CA LEU A 223 7.72 11.01 -9.22
C LEU A 223 7.55 11.86 -10.48
N LYS A 224 6.31 12.04 -10.96
CA LYS A 224 6.02 12.93 -12.10
C LYS A 224 6.30 14.40 -11.78
N PHE A 225 6.08 14.82 -10.53
CA PHE A 225 6.46 16.16 -10.07
C PHE A 225 7.98 16.33 -10.09
N LEU A 226 8.75 15.34 -9.62
CA LEU A 226 10.22 15.33 -9.70
C LEU A 226 10.72 15.32 -11.15
N GLU A 227 10.10 14.53 -12.04
CA GLU A 227 10.42 14.56 -13.48
C GLU A 227 10.13 15.91 -14.12
N ASN A 228 9.03 16.57 -13.72
CA ASN A 228 8.72 17.91 -14.18
C ASN A 228 9.70 18.96 -13.62
N LEU A 229 10.17 18.82 -12.38
CA LEU A 229 11.26 19.63 -11.84
C LEU A 229 12.57 19.42 -12.62
N ASN A 230 12.87 18.18 -13.04
CA ASN A 230 14.00 17.89 -13.93
C ASN A 230 13.83 18.55 -15.32
N LYS A 231 12.60 18.71 -15.82
CA LYS A 231 12.35 19.51 -17.04
C LYS A 231 12.61 21.00 -16.82
N PHE A 232 12.37 21.56 -15.63
CA PHE A 232 12.76 22.94 -15.29
C PHE A 232 14.28 23.12 -15.16
N SER A 233 15.03 22.05 -14.88
CA SER A 233 16.52 22.06 -14.88
C SER A 233 17.12 22.07 -16.29
N LYS A 234 16.36 21.72 -17.35
CA LYS A 234 16.78 21.87 -18.75
C LYS A 234 16.59 23.33 -19.21
N LYS A 235 17.20 24.29 -18.52
CA LYS A 235 17.50 25.58 -19.16
C LYS A 235 18.66 25.38 -20.13
N ASP A 236 18.61 26.07 -21.26
CA ASP A 236 19.57 26.04 -22.36
C ASP A 236 20.97 26.51 -21.91
N TYR A 237 21.76 25.62 -21.30
CA TYR A 237 23.19 25.83 -21.03
C TYR A 237 24.08 25.28 -22.15
N LEU A 238 23.50 24.76 -23.23
CA LEU A 238 24.25 24.16 -24.34
C LEU A 238 24.62 25.21 -25.39
N SER A 239 25.46 26.16 -25.02
CA SER A 239 26.40 26.74 -25.99
C SER A 239 27.69 25.93 -25.89
N VAL A 240 27.90 25.02 -26.84
CA VAL A 240 29.14 24.26 -26.94
C VAL A 240 30.19 25.22 -27.51
N GLU A 241 31.16 25.65 -26.70
CA GLU A 241 32.37 26.29 -27.24
C GLU A 241 33.11 25.28 -28.13
N GLU A 242 33.61 25.74 -29.28
CA GLU A 242 34.27 24.95 -30.34
C GLU A 242 35.63 24.33 -29.94
N ASN A 243 35.88 24.10 -28.65
CA ASN A 243 37.12 23.49 -28.19
C ASN A 243 36.90 21.98 -27.99
N PRO A 244 37.43 21.10 -28.88
CA PRO A 244 37.19 19.67 -28.81
C PRO A 244 37.96 19.07 -27.63
N ILE A 245 37.27 18.89 -26.49
CA ILE A 245 37.78 18.06 -25.40
C ILE A 245 37.68 16.61 -25.85
N ALA A 246 38.83 15.95 -26.04
CA ALA A 246 38.91 14.64 -26.68
C ALA A 246 38.17 13.52 -25.93
N ASN A 247 37.98 13.61 -24.61
CA ASN A 247 37.27 12.60 -23.81
C ASN A 247 36.56 13.23 -22.61
N VAL A 248 35.26 12.96 -22.47
CA VAL A 248 34.47 13.38 -21.29
C VAL A 248 34.06 12.13 -20.52
N VAL A 249 34.45 12.06 -19.24
CA VAL A 249 34.06 10.99 -18.32
C VAL A 249 33.18 11.57 -17.22
N LEU A 250 31.91 11.15 -17.18
CA LEU A 250 30.98 11.49 -16.11
C LEU A 250 30.99 10.40 -15.04
N ILE A 251 31.31 10.78 -13.80
CA ILE A 251 31.29 9.88 -12.65
C ILE A 251 30.13 10.31 -11.73
N ILE A 252 29.12 9.46 -11.60
CA ILE A 252 28.00 9.65 -10.67
C ILE A 252 28.25 8.78 -9.45
N GLY A 253 28.55 9.41 -8.31
CA GLY A 253 28.71 8.71 -7.04
C GLY A 253 27.37 8.41 -6.38
N GLU A 254 27.27 7.26 -5.70
CA GLU A 254 26.14 6.91 -4.85
C GLU A 254 26.54 7.02 -3.37
N SER A 255 25.72 7.69 -2.57
CA SER A 255 25.82 7.73 -1.10
C SER A 255 27.16 8.22 -0.49
N ALA A 256 28.04 8.83 -1.29
CA ALA A 256 29.28 9.44 -0.80
C ALA A 256 29.02 10.84 -0.22
N SER A 257 29.33 11.04 1.06
CA SER A 257 29.15 12.34 1.74
C SER A 257 30.49 13.05 1.92
N LYS A 258 30.53 14.34 1.57
CA LYS A 258 31.69 15.24 1.72
C LYS A 258 32.28 15.19 3.12
N ASN A 259 31.44 15.10 4.15
CA ASN A 259 31.86 15.16 5.55
C ASN A 259 32.65 13.94 6.00
N PHE A 260 32.61 12.84 5.23
CA PHE A 260 33.32 11.60 5.51
C PHE A 260 34.42 11.34 4.48
N MET A 261 35.07 12.38 3.97
CA MET A 261 36.12 12.24 2.96
C MET A 261 37.37 13.00 3.40
N ARG A 262 38.53 12.34 3.44
CA ARG A 262 39.79 12.98 3.87
C ARG A 262 40.16 14.18 3.02
N LEU A 263 39.92 14.11 1.71
CA LEU A 263 40.07 15.23 0.79
C LEU A 263 39.40 16.54 1.28
N TYR A 264 38.33 16.43 2.09
CA TYR A 264 37.60 17.57 2.62
C TYR A 264 37.80 17.78 4.14
N GLY A 265 38.84 17.18 4.73
CA GLY A 265 39.21 17.39 6.13
C GLY A 265 38.74 16.31 7.10
N TYR A 266 38.22 15.18 6.62
CA TYR A 266 37.91 14.04 7.50
C TYR A 266 39.18 13.32 7.96
N ASN A 267 39.22 12.88 9.23
CA ASN A 267 40.46 12.40 9.85
C ASN A 267 40.94 11.02 9.36
N ALA A 268 40.04 10.17 8.83
CA ALA A 268 40.40 8.83 8.37
C ALA A 268 40.88 8.81 6.90
N PRO A 269 41.89 8.00 6.51
CA PRO A 269 42.45 7.94 5.16
C PRO A 269 41.56 7.16 4.17
N ASN A 270 40.31 7.59 4.00
CA ASN A 270 39.30 6.83 3.26
C ASN A 270 39.13 7.19 1.77
N ASN A 271 39.92 8.14 1.26
CA ASN A 271 40.00 8.44 -0.17
C ASN A 271 41.42 8.83 -0.66
N PRO A 272 42.44 8.00 -0.41
CA PRO A 272 43.85 8.36 -0.60
C PRO A 272 44.23 8.66 -2.07
N LEU A 273 43.66 7.92 -3.03
CA LEU A 273 43.92 8.14 -4.46
C LEU A 273 43.34 9.47 -4.95
N LEU A 274 42.13 9.82 -4.49
CA LEU A 274 41.49 11.10 -4.82
C LEU A 274 42.26 12.29 -4.21
N SER A 275 42.74 12.15 -2.98
CA SER A 275 43.62 13.15 -2.36
C SER A 275 44.92 13.34 -3.11
N LYS A 276 45.54 12.26 -3.61
CA LYS A 276 46.76 12.35 -4.41
C LYS A 276 46.54 13.14 -5.71
N ILE A 277 45.48 12.82 -6.45
CA ILE A 277 45.14 13.48 -7.71
C ILE A 277 44.83 14.97 -7.49
N ALA A 278 44.09 15.30 -6.42
CA ALA A 278 43.79 16.69 -6.08
C ALA A 278 45.06 17.51 -5.80
N ASN A 279 45.97 16.95 -5.00
CA ASN A 279 47.24 17.60 -4.64
C ASN A 279 48.21 17.70 -5.83
N GLU A 280 48.16 16.78 -6.80
CA GLU A 280 48.93 16.87 -8.05
C GLU A 280 48.43 18.02 -8.93
N ARG A 281 47.10 18.15 -9.09
CA ARG A 281 46.50 19.27 -9.84
C ARG A 281 46.78 20.64 -9.22
N GLU A 282 46.76 20.75 -7.88
CA GLU A 282 47.11 22.00 -7.20
C GLU A 282 48.57 22.39 -7.48
N ARG A 283 49.50 21.43 -7.38
CA ARG A 283 50.93 21.66 -7.71
C ARG A 283 51.16 22.07 -9.16
N GLU A 284 50.44 21.46 -10.11
CA GLU A 284 50.51 21.86 -11.53
C GLU A 284 49.99 23.27 -11.75
N ARG A 285 48.89 23.65 -11.09
CA ARG A 285 48.36 25.02 -11.14
C ARG A 285 49.34 26.03 -10.57
N GLU A 286 50.03 25.73 -9.47
CA GLU A 286 51.04 26.61 -8.90
C GLU A 286 52.26 26.77 -9.82
N ARG A 287 52.75 25.67 -10.42
CA ARG A 287 53.83 25.71 -11.42
C ARG A 287 53.46 26.53 -12.65
N SER A 288 52.22 26.44 -13.14
CA SER A 288 51.76 27.27 -14.27
C SER A 288 51.67 28.76 -13.97
N LYS A 289 51.64 29.13 -12.67
CA LYS A 289 51.57 30.53 -12.21
C LYS A 289 52.94 31.13 -11.90
N THR A 290 54.02 30.33 -11.88
CA THR A 290 55.37 30.84 -11.63
C THR A 290 56.05 31.13 -12.98
N PRO A 291 56.26 32.39 -13.38
CA PRO A 291 57.07 32.67 -14.56
C PRO A 291 58.52 32.27 -14.25
N PHE A 292 59.17 31.58 -15.19
CA PHE A 292 60.59 31.25 -15.11
C PHE A 292 61.40 32.52 -14.81
N ALA A 293 61.97 32.62 -13.61
CA ALA A 293 63.07 33.53 -13.36
C ALA A 293 64.29 32.98 -14.09
N LEU A 294 64.53 33.47 -15.30
CA LEU A 294 65.79 33.34 -16.01
C LEU A 294 66.86 34.07 -15.20
N TYR A 295 67.65 33.32 -14.43
CA TYR A 295 68.95 33.79 -13.97
C TYR A 295 69.94 33.60 -15.13
N PHE A 296 70.41 34.72 -15.68
CA PHE A 296 71.64 34.80 -16.46
C PHE A 296 72.85 34.68 -15.52
#